data_AF-A0A929NV76-F1
#
_entry.id   AF-A0A929NV76-F1
#
_cell.length_a   1.000
_cell.length_b   1.000
_cell.length_c   1.000
_cell.angle_alpha   90.00
_cell.angle_beta   90.00
_cell.angle_gamma   90.00
#
_symmetry.space_group_name_H-M   'P 1'
#
loop_
_entity.id
_entity.type
_entity.pdbx_description
1 polymer ?
#
loop_
_entity_poly.entity_id
_entity_poly.type
_entity_poly.pdbx_seq_one_letter_code
_entity_poly.pdbx_strand_id
1 'polypeptide(L)'
;RLAEAASVLAVDDNEPALKALDRAARATPGLKPVTTEIRDLYRRPLTARELDRYDVVAFDPPRAGAEAQARELAQSKVPAIVAVSCDPASLARDLSILIEGGYRIEIITPVDQFKYAAHVETVAVLRRG
;
A
#
# COMPACT_ATOMS: atom_id res chain seq x y z
N ARG A 1 9.82 11.70 -5.79
CA ARG A 1 8.81 10.68 -6.18
C ARG A 1 9.40 9.29 -5.96
N LEU A 2 8.63 8.25 -5.55
CA LEU A 2 9.18 6.90 -5.34
C LEU A 2 9.99 6.39 -6.55
N ALA A 3 9.44 6.61 -7.75
CA ALA A 3 10.06 6.19 -9.00
C ALA A 3 11.38 6.92 -9.35
N GLU A 4 11.78 8.00 -8.67
CA GLU A 4 13.12 8.57 -8.84
C GLU A 4 14.19 7.66 -8.18
N ALA A 5 13.80 6.92 -7.14
CA ALA A 5 14.72 6.13 -6.31
C ALA A 5 14.56 4.61 -6.49
N ALA A 6 13.38 4.10 -6.87
CA ALA A 6 13.11 2.66 -7.02
C ALA A 6 12.22 2.35 -8.24
N SER A 7 12.31 1.14 -8.79
CA SER A 7 11.29 0.64 -9.73
C SER A 7 9.99 0.37 -8.99
N VAL A 8 8.85 0.67 -9.61
CA VAL A 8 7.53 0.59 -8.98
C VAL A 8 6.61 -0.33 -9.80
N LEU A 9 5.93 -1.25 -9.13
CA LEU A 9 4.70 -1.86 -9.64
C LEU A 9 3.52 -1.18 -8.97
N ALA A 10 2.59 -0.66 -9.77
CA ALA A 10 1.29 -0.20 -9.30
C ALA A 10 0.22 -1.24 -9.65
N VAL A 11 -0.61 -1.61 -8.69
CA VAL A 11 -1.65 -2.63 -8.85
C VAL A 11 -2.98 -2.05 -8.40
N ASP A 12 -3.97 -2.08 -9.28
CA ASP A 12 -5.29 -1.48 -9.04
C ASP A 12 -6.32 -2.15 -9.96
N ASP A 13 -7.62 -2.11 -9.64
CA ASP A 13 -8.68 -2.60 -10.52
C ASP A 13 -9.16 -1.53 -11.52
N ASN A 14 -8.80 -0.28 -11.30
CA ASN A 14 -9.13 0.87 -12.13
C ASN A 14 -8.15 1.01 -13.30
N GLU A 15 -8.45 0.31 -14.40
CA GLU A 15 -7.67 0.38 -15.64
C GLU A 15 -7.46 1.82 -16.17
N PRO A 16 -8.47 2.72 -16.19
CA PRO A 16 -8.26 4.11 -16.56
C PRO A 16 -7.20 4.83 -15.72
N ALA A 17 -7.20 4.63 -14.40
CA ALA A 17 -6.21 5.22 -13.49
C ALA A 17 -4.80 4.69 -13.76
N LEU A 18 -4.66 3.37 -13.96
CA LEU A 18 -3.38 2.75 -14.31
C LEU A 18 -2.84 3.23 -15.66
N LYS A 19 -3.69 3.40 -16.67
CA LYS A 19 -3.30 3.98 -17.97
C LYS A 19 -2.86 5.44 -17.83
N ALA A 20 -3.52 6.21 -16.97
CA ALA A 20 -3.10 7.58 -16.68
C ALA A 20 -1.73 7.61 -15.99
N LEU A 21 -1.48 6.71 -15.03
CA LEU A 21 -0.19 6.56 -14.38
C LEU A 21 0.93 6.19 -15.36
N ASP A 22 0.72 5.17 -16.21
CA ASP A 22 1.73 4.76 -17.22
C ASP A 22 2.07 5.92 -18.17
N ARG A 23 1.06 6.66 -18.66
CA ARG A 23 1.28 7.85 -19.50
C ARG A 23 2.08 8.92 -18.78
N ALA A 24 1.73 9.25 -17.53
CA ALA A 24 2.42 10.25 -16.74
C ALA A 24 3.87 9.84 -16.44
N ALA A 25 4.11 8.56 -16.13
CA ALA A 25 5.44 8.04 -15.87
C ALA A 25 6.33 8.13 -17.12
N ARG A 26 5.82 7.73 -18.30
CA ARG A 26 6.55 7.81 -19.58
C ARG A 26 6.87 9.25 -20.00
N ALA A 27 5.98 10.18 -19.70
CA ALA A 27 6.16 11.60 -20.02
C ALA A 27 7.13 12.33 -19.06
N THR A 28 7.59 11.67 -17.98
CA THR A 28 8.42 12.28 -16.95
C THR A 28 9.86 11.75 -17.01
N PRO A 29 10.84 12.57 -17.41
CA PRO A 29 12.25 12.17 -17.41
C PRO A 29 12.78 11.90 -16.00
N GLY A 30 13.80 11.04 -15.89
CA GLY A 30 14.51 10.77 -14.63
C GLY A 30 13.83 9.76 -13.70
N LEU A 31 12.73 9.14 -14.13
CA LEU A 31 12.09 8.05 -13.39
C LEU A 31 12.68 6.69 -13.77
N LYS A 32 12.87 5.83 -12.76
CA LYS A 32 13.02 4.38 -12.90
C LYS A 32 11.71 3.76 -13.41
N PRO A 33 11.74 2.48 -13.86
CA PRO A 33 10.55 1.84 -14.43
C PRO A 33 9.34 1.86 -13.49
N VAL A 34 8.21 2.31 -14.03
CA VAL A 34 6.89 2.17 -13.41
C VAL A 34 6.11 1.19 -14.29
N THR A 35 5.65 0.10 -13.69
CA THR A 35 4.83 -0.93 -14.34
C THR A 35 3.46 -0.98 -13.66
N THR A 36 2.45 -1.47 -14.38
CA THR A 36 1.07 -1.52 -13.89
C THR A 36 0.49 -2.92 -14.07
N GLU A 37 -0.28 -3.40 -13.10
CA GLU A 37 -1.08 -4.62 -13.20
C GLU A 37 -2.53 -4.32 -12.85
N ILE A 38 -3.46 -4.70 -13.73
CA ILE A 38 -4.90 -4.61 -13.43
C ILE A 38 -5.28 -5.84 -12.60
N ARG A 39 -5.68 -5.63 -11.34
CA ARG A 39 -6.05 -6.71 -10.42
C ARG A 39 -7.00 -6.20 -9.35
N ASP A 40 -8.10 -6.91 -9.17
CA ASP A 40 -8.98 -6.76 -8.01
C ASP A 40 -8.29 -7.36 -6.78
N LEU A 41 -7.63 -6.51 -5.99
CA LEU A 41 -6.91 -6.90 -4.78
C LEU A 41 -7.85 -7.34 -3.64
N TYR A 42 -9.12 -6.98 -3.68
CA TYR A 42 -10.10 -7.43 -2.70
C TYR A 42 -10.42 -8.92 -2.88
N ARG A 43 -10.52 -9.39 -4.14
CA ARG A 43 -10.79 -10.81 -4.46
C ARG A 43 -9.53 -11.62 -4.69
N ARG A 44 -8.48 -11.00 -5.18
CA ARG A 44 -7.23 -11.64 -5.60
C ARG A 44 -6.05 -10.81 -5.08
N PRO A 45 -5.73 -10.86 -3.77
CA PRO A 45 -4.58 -10.13 -3.25
C PRO A 45 -3.28 -10.62 -3.92
N LEU A 46 -2.23 -9.81 -3.85
CA LEU A 46 -0.88 -10.29 -4.12
C LEU A 46 -0.50 -11.30 -3.05
N THR A 47 -0.10 -12.49 -3.48
CA THR A 47 0.31 -13.57 -2.59
C THR A 47 1.64 -13.27 -1.89
N ALA A 48 1.89 -13.86 -0.74
CA ALA A 48 3.18 -13.75 -0.03
C ALA A 48 4.38 -13.98 -0.95
N ARG A 49 4.32 -15.00 -1.82
CA ARG A 49 5.39 -15.30 -2.79
C ARG A 49 5.56 -14.21 -3.85
N GLU A 50 4.46 -13.61 -4.32
CA GLU A 50 4.53 -12.46 -5.23
C GLU A 50 5.06 -11.21 -4.53
N LEU A 51 4.87 -11.09 -3.21
CA LEU A 51 5.31 -9.97 -2.40
C LEU A 51 6.79 -10.04 -2.00
N ASP A 52 7.33 -11.24 -1.80
CA ASP A 52 8.72 -11.50 -1.35
C ASP A 52 9.82 -10.88 -2.24
N ARG A 53 9.48 -10.42 -3.45
CA ARG A 53 10.39 -9.72 -4.37
C ARG A 53 10.47 -8.21 -4.15
N TYR A 54 9.70 -7.64 -3.22
CA TYR A 54 9.65 -6.19 -2.98
C TYR A 54 10.30 -5.82 -1.64
N ASP A 55 11.04 -4.72 -1.65
CA ASP A 55 11.68 -4.16 -0.45
C ASP A 55 10.69 -3.35 0.41
N VAL A 56 9.65 -2.78 -0.21
CA VAL A 56 8.64 -1.95 0.42
C VAL A 56 7.30 -2.18 -0.26
N VAL A 57 6.23 -2.26 0.53
CA VAL A 57 4.85 -2.22 0.04
C VAL A 57 4.13 -1.03 0.65
N ALA A 58 3.48 -0.22 -0.21
CA ALA A 58 2.56 0.82 0.22
C ALA A 58 1.15 0.44 -0.25
N PHE A 59 0.15 0.55 0.64
CA PHE A 59 -1.24 0.33 0.27
C PHE A 59 -2.15 1.42 0.84
N ASP A 60 -3.17 1.79 0.06
CA ASP A 60 -4.19 2.79 0.37
C ASP A 60 -5.56 2.22 -0.05
N PRO A 61 -6.22 1.46 0.83
CA PRO A 61 -7.41 0.71 0.49
C PRO A 61 -8.67 1.58 0.61
N PRO A 62 -9.82 1.14 0.05
CA PRO A 62 -11.11 1.72 0.40
C PRO A 62 -11.40 1.56 1.91
N ARG A 63 -12.45 2.23 2.42
CA ARG A 63 -12.84 2.21 3.86
C ARG A 63 -12.95 0.81 4.47
N ALA A 64 -13.29 -0.19 3.67
CA ALA A 64 -13.36 -1.59 4.11
C ALA A 64 -11.99 -2.16 4.55
N GLY A 65 -10.88 -1.48 4.27
CA GLY A 65 -9.52 -1.89 4.56
C GLY A 65 -8.97 -2.89 3.54
N ALA A 66 -7.77 -3.39 3.84
CA ALA A 66 -6.97 -4.28 3.02
C ALA A 66 -6.84 -5.68 3.63
N GLU A 67 -7.85 -6.19 4.35
CA GLU A 67 -7.74 -7.41 5.17
C GLU A 67 -7.07 -8.60 4.44
N ALA A 68 -7.54 -8.91 3.24
CA ALA A 68 -6.99 -10.01 2.43
C ALA A 68 -5.51 -9.78 2.10
N GLN A 69 -5.14 -8.55 1.73
CA GLN A 69 -3.77 -8.17 1.41
C GLN A 69 -2.88 -8.15 2.66
N ALA A 70 -3.40 -7.72 3.82
CA ALA A 70 -2.71 -7.73 5.09
C ALA A 70 -2.36 -9.16 5.52
N ARG A 71 -3.25 -10.14 5.30
CA ARG A 71 -2.99 -11.56 5.58
C ARG A 71 -1.85 -12.13 4.73
N GLU A 72 -1.75 -11.73 3.45
CA GLU A 72 -0.64 -12.14 2.58
C GLU A 72 0.67 -11.43 2.97
N LEU A 73 0.61 -10.14 3.31
CA LEU A 73 1.77 -9.37 3.77
C LEU A 73 2.34 -9.92 5.07
N ALA A 74 1.49 -10.33 6.02
CA ALA A 74 1.87 -10.96 7.27
C ALA A 74 2.71 -12.23 7.06
N GLN A 75 2.43 -12.98 5.98
CA GLN A 75 3.16 -14.19 5.59
C GLN A 75 4.38 -13.92 4.71
N SER A 76 4.48 -12.73 4.11
CA SER A 76 5.59 -12.34 3.23
C SER A 76 6.84 -11.90 4.01
N LYS A 77 7.96 -11.79 3.33
CA LYS A 77 9.25 -11.31 3.85
C LYS A 77 9.50 -9.83 3.57
N VAL A 78 8.48 -9.08 3.13
CA VAL A 78 8.62 -7.65 2.82
C VAL A 78 9.20 -6.92 4.03
N PRO A 79 10.34 -6.22 3.90
CA PRO A 79 10.99 -5.56 5.03
C PRO A 79 10.19 -4.40 5.64
N ALA A 80 9.47 -3.64 4.80
CA ALA A 80 8.77 -2.43 5.22
C ALA A 80 7.39 -2.28 4.58
N ILE A 81 6.42 -1.85 5.37
CA ILE A 81 5.05 -1.60 4.94
C ILE A 81 4.66 -0.16 5.29
N VAL A 82 4.04 0.54 4.34
CA VAL A 82 3.36 1.81 4.57
C VAL A 82 1.87 1.60 4.34
N ALA A 83 1.10 1.62 5.43
CA ALA A 83 -0.35 1.47 5.40
C ALA A 83 -0.99 2.87 5.47
N VAL A 84 -1.79 3.22 4.47
CA VAL A 84 -2.63 4.43 4.46
C VAL A 84 -4.07 4.01 4.71
N SER A 85 -4.83 4.79 5.48
CA SER A 85 -6.27 4.55 5.64
C SER A 85 -7.01 5.80 6.09
N CYS A 86 -8.21 5.99 5.55
CA CYS A 86 -9.18 7.00 5.97
C CYS A 86 -10.15 6.51 7.07
N ASP A 87 -10.09 5.22 7.43
CA ASP A 87 -10.94 4.58 8.43
C ASP A 87 -10.08 3.95 9.55
N PRO A 88 -10.16 4.46 10.80
CA PRO A 88 -9.36 3.95 11.91
C PRO A 88 -9.67 2.51 12.31
N ALA A 89 -10.92 2.05 12.12
CA ALA A 89 -11.34 0.73 12.57
C ALA A 89 -10.79 -0.36 11.65
N SER A 90 -10.92 -0.17 10.33
CA SER A 90 -10.33 -1.10 9.37
C SER A 90 -8.80 -1.07 9.41
N LEU A 91 -8.19 0.11 9.61
CA LEU A 91 -6.75 0.23 9.82
C LEU A 91 -6.30 -0.58 11.05
N ALA A 92 -6.99 -0.46 12.19
CA ALA A 92 -6.63 -1.18 13.41
C ALA A 92 -6.66 -2.71 13.21
N ARG A 93 -7.66 -3.23 12.49
CA ARG A 93 -7.74 -4.65 12.12
C ARG A 93 -6.54 -5.06 11.27
N ASP A 94 -6.26 -4.31 10.20
CA ASP A 94 -5.20 -4.65 9.26
C ASP A 94 -3.82 -4.58 9.92
N LEU A 95 -3.59 -3.60 10.79
CA LEU A 95 -2.37 -3.50 11.60
C LEU A 95 -2.22 -4.67 12.59
N SER A 96 -3.31 -5.14 13.22
CA SER A 96 -3.27 -6.32 14.10
C SER A 96 -2.77 -7.55 13.36
N ILE A 97 -3.31 -7.79 12.15
CA ILE A 97 -2.89 -8.91 11.29
C ILE A 97 -1.40 -8.82 10.96
N LEU A 98 -0.90 -7.62 10.63
CA LEU A 98 0.52 -7.41 10.34
C LEU A 98 1.39 -7.63 11.59
N ILE A 99 0.97 -7.16 12.76
CA ILE A 99 1.70 -7.38 14.02
C ILE A 99 1.78 -8.87 14.36
N GLU A 100 0.67 -9.60 14.23
CA GLU A 100 0.64 -11.06 14.39
C GLU A 100 1.57 -11.77 13.39
N GLY A 101 1.73 -11.19 12.19
CA GLY A 101 2.69 -11.63 11.17
C GLY A 101 4.15 -11.27 11.46
N GLY A 102 4.47 -10.63 12.58
CA GLY A 102 5.84 -10.28 12.97
C GLY A 102 6.31 -8.88 12.55
N TYR A 103 5.40 -8.01 12.11
CA TYR A 103 5.72 -6.59 11.93
C TYR A 103 5.63 -5.82 13.25
N ARG A 104 6.35 -4.72 13.34
CA ARG A 104 6.27 -3.73 14.41
C ARG A 104 5.94 -2.37 13.81
N ILE A 105 5.04 -1.64 14.45
CA ILE A 105 4.71 -0.26 14.08
C ILE A 105 5.87 0.63 14.54
N GLU A 106 6.48 1.37 13.61
CA GLU A 106 7.50 2.38 13.92
C GLU A 106 6.86 3.74 14.20
N ILE A 107 5.89 4.15 13.37
CA ILE A 107 5.21 5.44 13.51
C ILE A 107 3.80 5.35 12.93
N ILE A 108 2.88 6.10 13.54
CA ILE A 108 1.55 6.40 13.01
C ILE A 108 1.42 7.91 12.94
N THR A 109 1.06 8.44 11.78
CA THR A 109 0.87 9.87 11.54
C THR A 109 -0.54 10.13 11.04
N PRO A 110 -1.41 10.79 11.83
CA PRO A 110 -2.68 11.31 11.34
C PRO A 110 -2.45 12.55 10.45
N VAL A 111 -3.24 12.65 9.39
CA VAL A 111 -3.21 13.71 8.38
C VAL A 111 -4.63 14.28 8.26
N ASP A 112 -4.78 15.57 8.61
CA ASP A 112 -6.02 16.31 8.41
C ASP A 112 -6.13 16.76 6.95
N GLN A 113 -6.49 15.82 6.08
CA GLN A 113 -6.68 16.09 4.65
C GLN A 113 -8.00 16.84 4.36
N PHE A 114 -9.00 16.70 5.23
CA PHE A 114 -10.35 17.19 5.02
C PHE A 114 -10.77 18.17 6.12
N LYS A 115 -10.31 19.41 5.98
CA LYS A 115 -10.62 20.48 6.91
C LYS A 115 -12.14 20.59 7.15
N TYR A 116 -12.55 20.56 8.42
CA TYR A 116 -13.94 20.60 8.89
C TYR A 116 -14.77 19.33 8.66
N ALA A 117 -14.15 18.21 8.26
CA ALA A 117 -14.79 16.90 8.26
C ALA A 117 -14.34 16.06 9.47
N ALA A 118 -15.14 15.07 9.85
CA ALA A 118 -14.74 14.08 10.86
C ALA A 118 -13.74 13.02 10.35
N HIS A 119 -13.35 13.10 9.07
CA HIS A 119 -12.46 12.12 8.43
C HIS A 119 -11.00 12.46 8.71
N VAL A 120 -10.22 11.48 9.13
CA VAL A 120 -8.79 11.60 9.39
C VAL A 120 -8.09 10.54 8.56
N GLU A 121 -7.21 10.97 7.65
CA GLU A 121 -6.30 10.06 6.97
C GLU A 121 -5.18 9.67 7.94
N THR A 122 -4.74 8.43 7.90
CA THR A 122 -3.66 7.94 8.78
C THR A 122 -2.64 7.18 7.96
N VAL A 123 -1.36 7.46 8.21
CA VAL A 123 -0.24 6.73 7.63
C VAL A 123 0.50 5.99 8.73
N ALA A 124 0.58 4.67 8.64
CA ALA A 124 1.36 3.83 9.55
C ALA A 124 2.56 3.22 8.81
N VAL A 125 3.75 3.33 9.41
CA VAL A 125 4.96 2.66 8.93
C VAL A 125 5.25 1.47 9.82
N LEU A 126 5.42 0.31 9.20
CA LEU A 126 5.76 -0.93 9.87
C LEU A 126 7.05 -1.52 9.32
N ARG A 127 7.83 -2.15 10.20
CA ARG A 127 9.01 -2.93 9.84
C ARG A 127 8.86 -4.36 10.30
N ARG A 128 9.37 -5.29 9.50
CA ARG A 128 9.52 -6.67 9.92
C ARG A 128 10.59 -6.75 11.01
N GLY A 129 10.23 -7.35 12.15
CA GLY A 129 11.11 -7.50 13.32
C GLY A 129 12.10 -8.65 13.21
#